data_AF-A0A2V5X133-F1
#
_entry.id   AF-A0A2V5X133-F1
#
_cell.length_a   1.000
_cell.length_b   1.000
_cell.length_c   1.000
_cell.angle_alpha   90.00
_cell.angle_beta   90.00
_cell.angle_gamma   90.00
#
_symmetry.space_group_name_H-M   'P 1'
#
loop_
_entity.id
_entity.type
_entity.pdbx_description
1 polymer ?
#
loop_
_entity_poly.entity_id
_entity_poly.type
_entity_poly.pdbx_seq_one_letter_code
_entity_poly.pdbx_strand_id
1 'polypeptide(L)'
;MKIDLHTHILPRNWPDLDAKYGYGGFVRLDHYKPCCARMMIGDRVFREITDSVWDPKRRIEECDREKISMQVLSTVPVMFSYWAKAADALDLSRRL
;
A
#
# COMPACT_ATOMS: atom_id res chain seq x y z
N MET A 1 15.97 4.30 -22.42
CA MET A 1 15.39 3.50 -21.31
C MET A 1 15.42 4.35 -20.06
N LYS A 2 14.27 4.57 -19.40
CA LYS A 2 14.16 5.36 -18.16
C LYS A 2 13.65 4.45 -17.04
N ILE A 3 14.36 4.38 -15.93
CA ILE A 3 14.00 3.55 -14.78
C ILE A 3 13.68 4.48 -13.61
N ASP A 4 12.52 4.29 -13.00
CA ASP A 4 12.14 4.96 -11.76
C ASP A 4 12.35 4.01 -10.57
N LEU A 5 13.28 4.39 -9.69
CA LEU A 5 13.71 3.55 -8.57
C LEU A 5 12.91 3.79 -7.29
N HIS A 6 12.12 4.86 -7.22
CA HIS A 6 11.44 5.25 -6.00
C HIS A 6 9.93 5.29 -6.23
N THR A 7 9.34 4.11 -6.30
CA THR A 7 7.89 4.00 -6.43
C THR A 7 7.31 3.08 -5.37
N HIS A 8 6.06 3.38 -4.99
CA HIS A 8 5.34 2.60 -4.00
C HIS A 8 4.11 1.94 -4.62
N ILE A 9 3.83 0.72 -4.16
CA ILE A 9 2.64 -0.06 -4.49
C ILE A 9 2.08 -0.67 -3.20
N LEU A 10 0.78 -0.93 -3.17
CA LEU A 10 0.11 -1.66 -2.11
C LEU A 10 -0.76 -2.77 -2.71
N PRO A 11 -0.93 -3.91 -2.02
CA PRO A 11 -1.99 -4.84 -2.35
C PRO A 11 -3.35 -4.14 -2.30
N ARG A 12 -4.29 -4.49 -3.18
CA ARG A 12 -5.63 -3.88 -3.16
C ARG A 12 -6.34 -4.10 -1.82
N ASN A 13 -6.20 -5.30 -1.24
CA ASN A 13 -6.85 -5.69 0.01
C ASN A 13 -5.88 -6.50 0.88
N TRP A 14 -6.03 -6.38 2.20
CA TRP A 14 -5.43 -7.28 3.18
C TRP A 14 -6.39 -7.43 4.38
N PRO A 15 -6.21 -8.45 5.23
CA PRO A 15 -7.08 -8.66 6.39
C PRO A 15 -7.09 -7.47 7.35
N ASP A 16 -8.12 -7.36 8.19
CA ASP A 16 -8.08 -6.45 9.34
C ASP A 16 -6.97 -6.91 10.31
N LEU A 17 -5.85 -6.20 10.29
CA LEU A 17 -4.66 -6.56 11.05
C LEU A 17 -4.81 -6.28 12.54
N ASP A 18 -5.62 -5.28 12.90
CA ASP A 18 -5.92 -4.97 14.29
C ASP A 18 -6.68 -6.15 14.92
N ALA A 19 -7.69 -6.66 14.23
CA ALA A 19 -8.44 -7.85 14.66
C ALA A 19 -7.58 -9.12 14.64
N LYS A 20 -6.74 -9.29 13.61
CA LYS A 20 -5.89 -10.48 13.45
C LYS A 20 -4.81 -10.60 14.52
N TYR A 21 -4.15 -9.50 14.88
CA TYR A 21 -3.03 -9.50 15.82
C TYR A 21 -3.45 -9.18 17.25
N GLY A 22 -4.69 -8.69 17.45
CA GLY A 22 -5.29 -8.44 18.76
C GLY A 22 -4.85 -7.13 19.41
N TYR A 23 -4.28 -6.19 18.64
CA TYR A 23 -3.94 -4.84 19.08
C TYR A 23 -3.95 -3.88 17.90
N GLY A 24 -4.25 -2.61 18.19
CA GLY A 24 -4.45 -1.59 17.16
C GLY A 24 -3.15 -0.95 16.64
N GLY A 25 -3.30 -0.18 15.57
CA GLY A 25 -2.26 0.71 15.03
C GLY A 25 -1.83 0.36 13.61
N PHE A 26 -2.38 -0.69 13.01
CA PHE A 26 -2.07 -1.06 11.64
C PHE A 26 -2.93 -0.27 10.64
N VAL A 27 -2.43 -0.20 9.40
CA VAL A 27 -3.16 0.48 8.32
C VAL A 27 -4.24 -0.45 7.76
N ARG A 28 -5.44 0.08 7.53
CA ARG A 28 -6.48 -0.55 6.71
C ARG A 28 -6.76 0.28 5.46
N LEU A 29 -7.29 -0.35 4.42
CA LEU A 29 -7.83 0.34 3.25
C LEU A 29 -9.35 0.37 3.28
N ASP A 30 -9.89 1.59 3.28
CA ASP A 30 -11.31 1.85 3.10
C ASP A 30 -11.60 2.26 1.65
N HIS A 31 -12.10 1.32 0.85
CA HIS A 31 -12.47 1.52 -0.56
C HIS A 31 -13.85 2.18 -0.67
N TYR A 32 -13.89 3.50 -0.45
CA TYR A 32 -15.14 4.25 -0.27
C TYR A 32 -15.82 4.69 -1.58
N LYS A 33 -15.13 4.65 -2.73
CA LYS A 33 -15.68 4.94 -4.06
C LYS A 33 -14.87 4.21 -5.15
N PRO A 34 -15.39 4.06 -6.39
CA PRO A 34 -14.63 3.47 -7.48
C PRO A 34 -13.25 4.13 -7.64
N CYS A 35 -12.22 3.31 -7.79
CA CYS A 35 -10.85 3.73 -8.02
C CYS A 35 -10.21 4.59 -6.90
N CYS A 36 -10.82 4.68 -5.72
CA CYS A 36 -10.25 5.44 -4.60
C CYS A 36 -10.41 4.72 -3.27
N ALA A 37 -9.40 4.87 -2.42
CA ALA A 37 -9.39 4.32 -1.08
C ALA A 37 -8.78 5.31 -0.09
N ARG A 38 -9.08 5.13 1.19
CA ARG A 38 -8.41 5.82 2.30
C ARG A 38 -7.54 4.83 3.04
N MET A 39 -6.29 5.21 3.29
CA MET A 39 -5.43 4.56 4.27
C MET A 39 -5.87 5.04 5.65
N MET A 40 -6.39 4.13 6.47
CA MET A 40 -6.92 4.41 7.80
C MET A 40 -5.98 3.83 8.87
N ILE A 41 -5.74 4.59 9.94
CA ILE A 41 -5.05 4.09 11.15
C ILE A 41 -5.98 4.35 12.33
N GLY A 42 -6.56 3.29 12.89
CA GLY A 42 -7.75 3.40 13.72
C GLY A 42 -8.85 4.17 12.97
N ASP A 43 -9.40 5.20 13.61
CA ASP A 43 -10.46 6.06 13.03
C ASP A 43 -9.92 7.25 12.23
N ARG A 44 -8.60 7.41 12.12
CA ARG A 44 -7.98 8.56 11.44
C ARG A 44 -7.65 8.24 9.99
N VAL A 45 -8.00 9.16 9.09
CA VAL A 45 -7.52 9.14 7.71
C VAL A 45 -6.05 9.56 7.69
N PHE A 46 -5.16 8.65 7.28
CA PHE A 46 -3.75 8.95 7.07
C PHE A 46 -3.51 9.59 5.69
N ARG A 47 -4.08 8.99 4.64
CA ARG A 47 -3.92 9.44 3.25
C ARG A 47 -5.06 8.92 2.37
N GLU A 48 -5.54 9.76 1.44
CA GLU A 48 -6.37 9.29 0.32
C GLU A 48 -5.48 8.85 -0.85
N ILE A 49 -5.84 7.73 -1.48
CA ILE A 49 -5.09 7.14 -2.60
C ILE A 49 -6.04 6.72 -3.72
N THR A 50 -5.50 6.67 -4.94
CA THR A 50 -6.19 6.22 -6.15
C THR A 50 -5.73 4.82 -6.56
N ASP A 51 -6.43 4.23 -7.51
CA ASP A 51 -6.12 2.91 -8.07
C ASP A 51 -4.71 2.75 -8.65
N SER A 52 -4.05 3.83 -9.06
CA SER A 52 -2.61 3.81 -9.41
C SER A 52 -1.70 3.25 -8.30
N VAL A 53 -2.14 3.19 -7.04
CA VAL A 53 -1.38 2.61 -5.92
C VAL A 53 -1.49 1.08 -5.85
N TRP A 54 -2.51 0.45 -6.47
CA TRP A 54 -2.73 -1.00 -6.38
C TRP A 54 -3.07 -1.71 -7.70
N ASP A 55 -3.45 -0.98 -8.75
CA ASP A 55 -3.80 -1.52 -10.07
C ASP A 55 -2.58 -1.47 -11.02
N PRO A 56 -1.98 -2.62 -11.36
CA PRO A 56 -0.83 -2.66 -12.26
C PRO A 56 -1.14 -2.14 -13.68
N LYS A 57 -2.37 -2.32 -14.18
CA LYS A 57 -2.75 -1.85 -15.53
C LYS A 57 -2.72 -0.33 -15.58
N ARG A 58 -3.33 0.30 -14.58
CA ARG A 58 -3.33 1.76 -14.46
C ARG A 58 -1.90 2.31 -14.40
N ARG A 59 -1.03 1.65 -13.64
CA ARG A 59 0.39 2.03 -13.55
C ARG A 59 1.15 1.89 -14.85
N ILE A 60 0.90 0.83 -15.63
CA ILE A 60 1.53 0.64 -16.94
C ILE A 60 1.08 1.74 -17.91
N GLU A 61 -0.21 2.08 -17.95
CA GLU A 61 -0.72 3.21 -18.75
C GLU A 61 -0.03 4.54 -18.38
N GLU A 62 0.18 4.78 -17.08
CA GLU A 62 0.90 5.95 -16.59
C GLU A 62 2.39 5.90 -16.96
N CYS A 63 3.05 4.74 -16.85
CA CYS A 63 4.43 4.56 -17.28
C CYS A 63 4.62 4.86 -18.77
N ASP A 64 3.71 4.35 -19.62
CA ASP A 64 3.74 4.59 -21.07
C ASP A 64 3.60 6.08 -21.40
N ARG A 65 2.65 6.76 -20.74
CA ARG A 65 2.43 8.21 -20.90
C ARG A 65 3.66 9.03 -20.47
N GLU A 66 4.26 8.69 -19.33
CA GLU A 66 5.43 9.38 -18.77
C GLU A 66 6.78 8.91 -19.35
N LYS A 67 6.74 7.99 -20.32
CA LYS A 67 7.93 7.37 -20.96
C LYS A 67 8.88 6.72 -19.95
N ILE A 68 8.33 6.11 -18.90
CA ILE A 68 9.06 5.31 -17.91
C ILE A 68 9.07 3.85 -18.39
N SER A 69 10.25 3.29 -18.61
CA SER A 69 10.42 1.93 -19.12
C SER A 69 10.24 0.87 -18.03
N MET A 70 10.54 1.21 -16.76
CA MET A 70 10.46 0.29 -15.62
C MET A 70 10.33 1.07 -14.31
N GLN A 71 9.56 0.52 -13.37
CA GLN A 71 9.49 0.98 -11.99
C GLN A 71 9.99 -0.11 -11.05
N VAL A 72 10.79 0.26 -10.06
CA VAL A 72 11.09 -0.61 -8.92
C VAL A 72 10.04 -0.37 -7.85
N LEU A 73 9.36 -1.44 -7.45
CA LEU A 73 8.23 -1.39 -6.54
C LEU A 73 8.67 -1.66 -5.10
N SER A 74 8.21 -0.82 -4.18
CA SER A 74 8.35 -1.00 -2.74
C SER A 74 7.01 -0.77 -2.05
N THR A 75 6.85 -1.22 -0.80
CA THR A 75 5.67 -0.84 -0.02
C THR A 75 5.73 0.63 0.42
N VAL A 76 4.60 1.20 0.84
CA VAL A 76 4.57 2.57 1.39
C VAL A 76 5.19 2.56 2.80
N PRO A 77 6.06 3.53 3.17
CA PRO A 77 6.78 3.50 4.45
C PRO A 77 5.93 3.38 5.72
N VAL A 78 4.69 3.87 5.70
CA VAL A 78 3.76 3.71 6.83
C VAL A 78 3.44 2.23 7.14
N MET A 79 3.67 1.34 6.18
CA MET A 79 3.47 -0.11 6.31
C MET A 79 4.66 -0.85 6.96
N PHE A 80 5.77 -0.17 7.29
CA PHE A 80 6.96 -0.81 7.86
C PHE A 80 6.70 -1.48 9.21
N SER A 81 5.79 -0.92 10.02
CA SER A 81 5.34 -1.52 11.28
C SER A 81 6.45 -1.97 12.24
N TYR A 82 7.59 -1.27 12.26
CA TYR A 82 8.73 -1.60 13.13
C TYR A 82 8.44 -1.50 14.64
N TRP A 83 7.32 -0.88 15.00
CA TRP A 83 6.82 -0.78 16.38
C TRP A 83 6.04 -2.02 16.84
N ALA A 84 5.60 -2.88 15.91
CA ALA A 84 4.77 -4.04 16.18
C ALA A 84 5.59 -5.21 16.76
N LYS A 85 4.90 -6.26 17.24
CA LYS A 85 5.57 -7.50 17.64
C LYS A 85 6.29 -8.11 16.43
N ALA A 86 7.51 -8.60 16.63
CA ALA A 86 8.38 -9.06 15.53
C ALA A 86 7.74 -10.11 14.61
N ALA A 87 6.98 -11.06 15.18
CA ALA A 87 6.29 -12.10 14.41
C ALA A 87 5.18 -11.53 13.52
N ASP A 88 4.43 -10.54 14.03
CA ASP A 88 3.32 -9.90 13.30
C ASP A 88 3.87 -8.97 12.20
N ALA A 89 4.94 -8.24 12.48
CA ALA A 89 5.67 -7.44 11.49
C ALA A 89 6.19 -8.33 10.34
N LEU A 90 6.77 -9.50 10.65
CA LEU A 90 7.22 -10.46 9.64
C LEU A 90 6.07 -11.03 8.81
N ASP A 91 4.93 -11.38 9.43
CA ASP A 91 3.76 -11.85 8.69
C ASP A 91 3.22 -10.77 7.75
N LEU A 92 3.18 -9.50 8.20
CA LEU A 92 2.79 -8.38 7.37
C LEU A 92 3.79 -8.17 6.20
N SER A 93 5.09 -8.12 6.46
CA SER A 93 6.11 -7.91 5.42
C SER A 93 6.09 -8.98 4.31
N ARG A 94 5.61 -10.19 4.59
CA ARG A 94 5.43 -11.26 3.59
C ARG A 94 4.20 -11.08 2.69
N ARG A 95 3.31 -10.15 3.03
CA ARG A 95 2.04 -9.88 2.32
C ARG A 95 2.05 -8.57 1.54
N LEU A 96 3.00 -7.69 1.84
CA LEU A 96 3.15 -6.37 1.23
C LEU A 96 3.88 -6.41 -0.11
#